data_AF-A0A7S0MNJ6-F1
#
_entry.id   AF-A0A7S0MNJ6-F1
#
_cell.length_a   1.000
_cell.length_b   1.000
_cell.length_c   1.000
_cell.angle_alpha   90.00
_cell.angle_beta   90.00
_cell.angle_gamma   90.00
#
_symmetry.space_group_name_H-M   'P 1'
#
loop_
_entity.id
_entity.type
_entity.pdbx_description
1 polymer ?
#
loop_
_entity_poly.entity_id
_entity_poly.type
_entity_poly.pdbx_seq_one_letter_code
_entity_poly.pdbx_strand_id
1 'polypeptide(L)'
;MTAIPHIPILLGAYYYTWYGIGEQWSLFPRPWQPTLGEYKSADRAVMEQHHKWAKLAGIDFFSVSWGGDGTRSAVNKHIAASGSCIIIDSAGNHIRPHCDEGGPKHDHVYRFEGWREPSMWWEPSGDVDTLIQAHLAIPDGVPMALHYEVRDVLGVGEGFVDLSAGSNPAILMHHLLYAASNIFSHPSYFKIGGRPVLFLYTLRDFVNFVAPLKAALDAVERVIGTPLFLVGDVVWWSPAADALPWDDYRRIGLSAITGYNLFDWGQPDKMGAGL
;
A
#
# COMPACT_ATOMS: atom_id res chain seq x y z
N MET A 1 -15.59 -10.81 43.35
CA MET A 1 -15.09 -9.89 42.31
C MET A 1 -14.86 -10.73 41.06
N THR A 2 -15.71 -10.59 40.05
CA THR A 2 -15.52 -11.23 38.75
C THR A 2 -14.42 -10.49 38.00
N ALA A 3 -13.37 -11.19 37.59
CA ALA A 3 -12.31 -10.60 36.77
C ALA A 3 -12.92 -10.07 35.47
N ILE A 4 -12.56 -8.84 35.08
CA ILE A 4 -12.90 -8.30 33.77
C ILE A 4 -12.20 -9.20 32.75
N PRO A 5 -12.91 -9.82 31.80
CA PRO A 5 -12.27 -10.64 30.78
C PRO A 5 -11.29 -9.75 30.00
N HIS A 6 -10.02 -10.13 30.00
CA HIS A 6 -9.04 -9.53 29.10
C HIS A 6 -9.42 -9.92 27.68
N ILE A 7 -9.97 -8.96 26.93
CA ILE A 7 -10.11 -9.09 25.48
C ILE A 7 -8.71 -8.84 24.91
N PRO A 8 -8.04 -9.85 24.33
CA PRO A 8 -6.73 -9.65 23.73
C PRO A 8 -6.85 -8.60 22.61
N ILE A 9 -6.02 -7.56 22.69
CA ILE A 9 -5.90 -6.55 21.65
C ILE A 9 -5.11 -7.19 20.51
N LEU A 10 -5.63 -7.09 19.28
CA LEU A 10 -4.92 -7.49 18.08
C LEU A 10 -4.03 -6.34 17.60
N LEU A 11 -2.73 -6.58 17.49
CA LEU A 11 -1.74 -5.62 17.00
C LEU A 11 -1.34 -5.94 15.56
N GLY A 12 -1.71 -5.07 14.62
CA GLY A 12 -1.31 -5.16 13.21
C GLY A 12 -0.21 -4.17 12.85
N ALA A 13 0.59 -4.49 11.83
CA ALA A 13 1.56 -3.56 11.26
C ALA A 13 1.42 -3.45 9.73
N TYR A 14 1.46 -2.22 9.19
CA TYR A 14 1.60 -2.01 7.75
C TYR A 14 2.96 -2.53 7.29
N TYR A 15 2.97 -3.30 6.20
CA TYR A 15 4.16 -3.99 5.71
C TYR A 15 4.29 -3.86 4.19
N TYR A 16 5.50 -3.57 3.72
CA TYR A 16 5.80 -3.29 2.32
C TYR A 16 6.82 -4.29 1.78
N THR A 17 6.50 -4.90 0.64
CA THR A 17 7.31 -5.95 -0.02
C THR A 17 8.10 -5.43 -1.23
N TRP A 18 8.27 -4.11 -1.35
CA TRP A 18 8.78 -3.48 -2.58
C TRP A 18 10.29 -3.14 -2.57
N TYR A 19 11.06 -3.55 -1.56
CA TYR A 19 12.48 -3.20 -1.47
C TYR A 19 13.36 -4.18 -2.25
N GLY A 20 14.38 -3.66 -2.94
CA GLY A 20 15.32 -4.49 -3.73
C GLY A 20 14.79 -4.89 -5.12
N ILE A 21 13.75 -4.20 -5.57
CA ILE A 21 12.95 -4.37 -6.79
C ILE A 21 13.22 -3.17 -7.74
N GLY A 22 14.40 -2.54 -7.61
CA GLY A 22 14.76 -1.30 -8.28
C GLY A 22 15.51 -0.36 -7.35
N GLU A 23 15.27 0.95 -7.52
CA GLU A 23 16.02 2.01 -6.85
C GLU A 23 15.38 2.45 -5.53
N GLN A 24 14.49 1.67 -4.91
CA GLN A 24 13.74 2.11 -3.71
C GLN A 24 14.69 2.51 -2.56
N TRP A 25 15.81 1.80 -2.43
CA TRP A 25 16.86 2.15 -1.47
C TRP A 25 17.61 3.45 -1.83
N SER A 26 17.64 3.89 -3.07
CA SER A 26 18.29 5.16 -3.43
C SER A 26 17.31 6.33 -3.41
N LEU A 27 16.03 6.07 -3.65
CA LEU A 27 15.00 7.09 -3.86
C LEU A 27 14.36 7.62 -2.56
N PHE A 28 14.11 6.75 -1.59
CA PHE A 28 13.41 7.15 -0.38
C PHE A 28 14.39 7.69 0.67
N PRO A 29 14.21 8.94 1.14
CA PRO A 29 15.03 9.47 2.23
C PRO A 29 14.80 8.62 3.49
N ARG A 30 15.90 8.19 4.10
CA ARG A 30 15.85 7.35 5.30
C ARG A 30 16.60 8.02 6.43
N PRO A 31 15.90 8.44 7.50
CA PRO A 31 16.56 8.94 8.71
C PRO A 31 17.30 7.84 9.48
N TRP A 32 17.00 6.56 9.22
CA TRP A 32 17.63 5.41 9.88
C TRP A 32 17.95 4.28 8.90
N GLN A 33 19.03 3.55 9.20
CA GLN A 33 19.44 2.37 8.46
C GLN A 33 18.75 1.12 9.02
N PRO A 34 18.15 0.25 8.19
CA PRO A 34 17.65 -1.05 8.65
C PRO A 34 18.78 -1.95 9.13
N THR A 35 18.53 -2.74 10.17
CA THR A 35 19.51 -3.71 10.71
C THR A 35 19.96 -4.76 9.67
N LEU A 36 19.11 -5.09 8.69
CA LEU A 36 19.46 -6.00 7.58
C LEU A 36 20.15 -5.29 6.40
N GLY A 37 20.48 -4.00 6.54
CA GLY A 37 20.99 -3.19 5.43
C GLY A 37 19.95 -2.95 4.34
N GLU A 38 20.41 -2.72 3.12
CA GLU A 38 19.58 -2.57 1.92
C GLU A 38 19.14 -3.93 1.40
N TYR A 39 18.26 -4.57 2.17
CA TYR A 39 17.78 -5.92 1.91
C TYR A 39 16.89 -6.01 0.66
N LYS A 40 16.72 -7.21 0.12
CA LYS A 40 15.68 -7.48 -0.88
C LYS A 40 14.48 -8.11 -0.22
N SER A 41 13.29 -7.56 -0.44
CA SER A 41 12.04 -8.11 0.05
C SER A 41 11.77 -9.52 -0.47
N ALA A 42 12.36 -9.88 -1.61
CA ALA A 42 12.30 -11.23 -2.20
C ALA A 42 13.18 -12.27 -1.49
N ASP A 43 14.13 -11.86 -0.65
CA ASP A 43 15.02 -12.81 0.01
C ASP A 43 14.30 -13.54 1.14
N ARG A 44 14.23 -14.87 1.07
CA ARG A 44 13.53 -15.68 2.07
C ARG A 44 14.05 -15.47 3.50
N ALA A 45 15.37 -15.34 3.67
CA ALA A 45 15.97 -15.08 4.97
C ALA A 45 15.51 -13.74 5.58
N VAL A 46 15.26 -12.72 4.74
CA VAL A 46 14.71 -11.43 5.16
C VAL A 46 13.26 -11.60 5.62
N MET A 47 12.44 -12.32 4.84
CA MET A 47 11.06 -12.62 5.20
C MET A 47 10.98 -13.32 6.57
N GLU A 48 11.73 -14.43 6.74
CA GLU A 48 11.78 -15.18 7.99
C GLU A 48 12.21 -14.32 9.18
N GLN A 49 13.21 -13.45 8.97
CA GLN A 49 13.69 -12.54 10.01
C GLN A 49 12.65 -11.48 10.38
N HIS A 50 11.90 -10.95 9.42
CA HIS A 50 10.80 -10.02 9.67
C HIS A 50 9.64 -10.68 10.42
N HIS A 51 9.24 -11.90 10.05
CA HIS A 51 8.23 -12.66 10.82
C HIS A 51 8.71 -12.94 12.25
N LYS A 52 9.99 -13.29 12.44
CA LYS A 52 10.59 -13.48 13.76
C LYS A 52 10.54 -12.20 14.60
N TRP A 53 10.89 -11.05 14.03
CA TRP A 53 10.82 -9.76 14.73
C TRP A 53 9.39 -9.35 15.05
N ALA A 54 8.44 -9.57 14.14
CA ALA A 54 7.03 -9.30 14.40
C ALA A 54 6.52 -10.08 15.62
N LYS A 55 6.83 -11.39 15.69
CA LYS A 55 6.48 -12.21 16.85
C LYS A 55 7.13 -11.71 18.15
N LEU A 56 8.41 -11.33 18.10
CA LEU A 56 9.12 -10.78 19.26
C LEU A 56 8.51 -9.45 19.74
N ALA A 57 7.97 -8.66 18.83
CA ALA A 57 7.30 -7.38 19.12
C ALA A 57 5.82 -7.53 19.51
N GLY A 58 5.26 -8.75 19.48
CA GLY A 58 3.84 -8.99 19.73
C GLY A 58 2.92 -8.53 18.60
N ILE A 59 3.43 -8.40 17.37
CA ILE A 59 2.62 -8.12 16.17
C ILE A 59 1.91 -9.41 15.76
N ASP A 60 0.58 -9.37 15.72
CA ASP A 60 -0.29 -10.51 15.41
C ASP A 60 -0.49 -10.71 13.92
N PHE A 61 -0.37 -9.65 13.10
CA PHE A 61 -0.51 -9.75 11.65
C PHE A 61 0.16 -8.60 10.90
N PHE A 62 0.45 -8.83 9.63
CA PHE A 62 0.83 -7.78 8.68
C PHE A 62 -0.36 -7.35 7.81
N SER A 63 -0.50 -6.05 7.58
CA SER A 63 -1.36 -5.47 6.55
C SER A 63 -0.48 -5.09 5.37
N VAL A 64 -0.55 -5.85 4.28
CA VAL A 64 0.47 -5.84 3.24
C VAL A 64 -0.02 -5.15 1.99
N SER A 65 0.72 -4.12 1.57
CA SER A 65 0.46 -3.37 0.33
C SER A 65 0.29 -4.32 -0.85
N TRP A 66 -0.83 -4.19 -1.57
CA TRP A 66 -1.20 -5.10 -2.65
C TRP A 66 -1.92 -4.37 -3.77
N GLY A 67 -1.47 -4.61 -5.00
CA GLY A 67 -1.93 -3.93 -6.21
C GLY A 67 -2.66 -4.83 -7.22
N GLY A 68 -3.18 -5.97 -6.80
CA GLY A 68 -3.70 -6.99 -7.71
C GLY A 68 -2.65 -8.03 -8.11
N ASP A 69 -2.98 -8.85 -9.11
CA ASP A 69 -2.15 -9.99 -9.57
C ASP A 69 -1.16 -9.63 -10.67
N GLY A 70 -1.05 -8.35 -11.04
CA GLY A 70 -0.18 -7.90 -12.13
C GLY A 70 -0.76 -8.02 -13.53
N THR A 71 -1.90 -8.69 -13.72
CA THR A 71 -2.42 -8.96 -15.07
C THR A 71 -3.41 -7.91 -15.55
N ARG A 72 -3.94 -7.07 -14.64
CA ARG A 72 -4.85 -5.97 -14.98
C ARG A 72 -4.53 -4.71 -14.18
N SER A 73 -4.39 -3.60 -14.88
CA SER A 73 -4.34 -2.27 -14.31
C SER A 73 -5.00 -1.26 -15.24
N ALA A 74 -5.31 -0.07 -14.74
CA ALA A 74 -5.81 0.98 -15.62
C ALA A 74 -4.77 1.34 -16.68
N VAL A 75 -5.24 1.76 -17.86
CA VAL A 75 -4.42 2.08 -19.03
C VAL A 75 -3.37 3.16 -18.73
N ASN A 76 -3.63 4.03 -17.76
CA ASN A 76 -2.70 5.09 -17.32
C ASN A 76 -1.42 4.56 -16.64
N LYS A 77 -1.31 3.26 -16.29
CA LYS A 77 -0.04 2.66 -15.86
C LYS A 77 0.96 2.47 -17.01
N HIS A 78 0.53 2.41 -18.27
CA HIS A 78 1.43 2.14 -19.40
C HIS A 78 2.07 3.37 -20.04
N ILE A 79 2.26 4.47 -19.29
CA ILE A 79 3.11 5.56 -19.79
C ILE A 79 4.55 5.07 -19.77
N ALA A 80 5.03 4.66 -20.95
CA ALA A 80 6.42 4.30 -21.19
C ALA A 80 7.36 5.40 -20.66
N ALA A 81 8.28 5.00 -19.79
CA ALA A 81 9.43 5.81 -19.40
C ALA A 81 10.19 6.26 -20.65
N SER A 82 10.20 7.55 -20.94
CA SER A 82 11.31 8.15 -21.69
C SER A 82 11.61 9.50 -21.08
N GLY A 83 12.68 9.58 -20.30
CA GLY A 83 13.13 10.82 -19.68
C GLY A 83 14.61 10.71 -19.30
N SER A 84 15.46 11.50 -19.95
CA SER A 84 16.83 11.76 -19.53
C SER A 84 16.86 13.18 -18.94
N CYS A 85 17.28 13.34 -17.69
CA CYS A 85 17.49 14.66 -17.09
C CYS A 85 18.90 15.18 -17.41
N ILE A 86 18.99 16.48 -17.73
CA ILE A 86 20.27 17.19 -17.86
C ILE A 86 20.32 18.22 -16.74
N ILE A 87 21.38 18.15 -15.91
CA ILE A 87 21.70 19.18 -14.93
C ILE A 87 22.65 20.17 -15.59
N ILE A 88 22.29 21.46 -15.56
CA ILE A 88 23.13 22.53 -16.10
C ILE A 88 23.59 23.40 -14.92
N ASP A 89 24.89 23.60 -14.79
CA ASP A 89 25.46 24.51 -13.79
C ASP A 89 25.25 25.98 -14.18
N SER A 90 25.51 26.90 -13.24
CA SER A 90 25.37 28.35 -13.48
C SER A 90 26.30 28.92 -14.57
N ALA A 91 27.28 28.13 -15.05
CA ALA A 91 28.19 28.51 -16.14
C ALA A 91 27.78 27.90 -17.51
N GLY A 92 26.71 27.11 -17.56
CA GLY A 92 26.18 26.51 -18.79
C GLY A 92 26.79 25.16 -19.15
N ASN A 93 27.56 24.53 -18.25
CA ASN A 93 28.14 23.21 -18.50
C ASN A 93 27.14 22.09 -18.20
N HIS A 94 27.18 21.04 -19.02
CA HIS A 94 26.30 19.88 -18.89
C HIS A 94 26.91 18.86 -17.93
N ILE A 95 26.16 18.47 -16.90
CA ILE A 95 26.50 17.36 -16.01
C ILE A 95 25.45 16.27 -16.23
N ARG A 96 25.87 15.09 -16.71
CA ARG A 96 25.00 13.90 -16.75
C ARG A 96 25.14 13.16 -15.42
N PRO A 97 24.10 13.06 -14.58
CA PRO A 97 24.09 12.11 -13.50
C PRO A 97 23.72 10.75 -14.12
N HIS A 98 24.71 10.06 -14.68
CA HIS A 98 24.67 8.61 -14.70
C HIS A 98 25.73 8.14 -13.71
N CYS A 99 25.24 7.62 -12.57
CA CYS A 99 25.87 6.75 -11.57
C CYS A 99 27.32 6.95 -11.08
N ASP A 100 28.10 7.96 -11.51
CA ASP A 100 29.49 8.14 -11.05
C ASP A 100 29.78 9.53 -10.40
N GLU A 101 29.94 9.46 -9.07
CA GLU A 101 30.74 10.16 -8.03
C GLU A 101 31.06 11.67 -8.05
N GLY A 102 30.60 12.47 -9.00
CA GLY A 102 30.79 13.94 -8.92
C GLY A 102 29.82 14.66 -7.98
N GLY A 103 28.53 14.32 -8.06
CA GLY A 103 27.42 14.95 -7.34
C GLY A 103 27.27 16.48 -7.57
N PRO A 104 26.09 17.07 -7.31
CA PRO A 104 25.96 18.51 -7.23
C PRO A 104 26.74 19.04 -6.00
N LYS A 105 27.65 19.98 -6.20
CA LYS A 105 28.34 20.67 -5.08
C LYS A 105 27.38 21.60 -4.35
N HIS A 106 27.47 21.59 -3.02
CA HIS A 106 26.56 22.28 -2.09
C HIS A 106 26.55 23.82 -2.22
N ASP A 107 27.55 24.42 -2.86
CA ASP A 107 27.75 25.86 -3.00
C ASP A 107 27.39 26.41 -4.40
N HIS A 108 26.70 25.63 -5.24
CA HIS A 108 26.39 26.00 -6.62
C HIS A 108 24.89 26.01 -6.90
N VAL A 109 24.46 26.89 -7.81
CA VAL A 109 23.06 27.04 -8.25
C VAL A 109 22.87 26.27 -9.56
N TYR A 110 21.89 25.37 -9.59
CA TYR A 110 21.61 24.49 -10.75
C TYR A 110 20.20 24.71 -11.29
N ARG A 111 20.01 24.44 -12.59
CA ARG A 111 18.69 24.40 -13.24
C ARG A 111 18.48 23.04 -13.90
N PHE A 112 17.28 22.49 -13.75
CA PHE A 112 16.88 21.21 -14.34
C PHE A 112 16.10 21.45 -15.63
N GLU A 113 16.52 20.80 -16.73
CA GLU A 113 15.77 20.79 -17.98
C GLU A 113 15.33 19.36 -18.34
N GLY A 114 14.09 19.23 -18.82
CA GLY A 114 13.58 17.97 -19.37
C GLY A 114 13.05 16.95 -18.36
N TRP A 115 12.62 17.38 -17.16
CA TRP A 115 11.90 16.51 -16.24
C TRP A 115 10.66 15.93 -16.93
N ARG A 116 10.73 14.66 -17.32
CA ARG A 116 9.56 13.85 -17.61
C ARG A 116 9.39 12.97 -16.39
N GLU A 117 8.16 12.94 -15.88
CA GLU A 117 7.77 12.28 -14.65
C GLU A 117 8.48 10.92 -14.49
N PRO A 118 8.89 10.56 -13.27
CA PRO A 118 9.42 9.22 -13.02
C PRO A 118 8.40 8.21 -13.51
N SER A 119 8.87 7.35 -14.40
CA SER A 119 8.16 6.17 -14.83
C SER A 119 7.90 5.28 -13.64
N MET A 120 6.62 5.13 -13.29
CA MET A 120 6.05 4.13 -12.38
C MET A 120 6.82 3.91 -11.08
N TRP A 121 6.23 4.39 -9.99
CA TRP A 121 6.69 4.23 -8.62
C TRP A 121 6.49 2.81 -8.03
N TRP A 122 6.35 1.79 -8.88
CA TRP A 122 6.02 0.40 -8.53
C TRP A 122 6.45 -0.56 -9.65
N GLU A 123 7.06 -1.70 -9.30
CA GLU A 123 7.16 -2.86 -10.20
C GLU A 123 5.77 -3.48 -10.44
N PRO A 124 5.59 -4.38 -11.45
CA PRO A 124 4.29 -4.94 -11.78
C PRO A 124 3.67 -5.59 -10.54
N SER A 125 2.37 -5.37 -10.32
CA SER A 125 1.67 -5.92 -9.15
C SER A 125 1.80 -7.45 -9.01
N GLY A 126 2.23 -8.17 -10.05
CA GLY A 126 2.51 -9.60 -10.02
C GLY A 126 3.73 -10.00 -9.19
N ASP A 127 4.78 -9.18 -9.12
CA ASP A 127 5.94 -9.49 -8.28
C ASP A 127 5.58 -9.34 -6.80
N VAL A 128 4.85 -8.26 -6.45
CA VAL A 128 4.28 -8.06 -5.11
C VAL A 128 3.34 -9.21 -4.72
N ASP A 129 2.49 -9.66 -5.65
CA ASP A 129 1.60 -10.80 -5.42
C ASP A 129 2.36 -12.10 -5.12
N THR A 130 3.41 -12.39 -5.91
CA THR A 130 4.30 -13.54 -5.69
C THR A 130 4.96 -13.48 -4.32
N LEU A 131 5.36 -12.28 -3.86
CA LEU A 131 5.93 -12.09 -2.54
C LEU A 131 4.92 -12.28 -1.41
N ILE A 132 3.66 -11.86 -1.60
CA ILE A 132 2.60 -12.15 -0.63
C ILE A 132 2.40 -13.65 -0.48
N GLN A 133 2.35 -14.39 -1.59
CA GLN A 133 2.24 -15.85 -1.57
C GLN A 133 3.45 -16.49 -0.86
N ALA A 134 4.66 -15.99 -1.11
CA ALA A 134 5.87 -16.46 -0.43
C ALA A 134 5.82 -16.22 1.09
N HIS A 135 5.35 -15.05 1.53
CA HIS A 135 5.18 -14.73 2.94
C HIS A 135 4.09 -15.59 3.62
N LEU A 136 2.95 -15.82 2.95
CA LEU A 136 1.91 -16.72 3.44
C LEU A 136 2.43 -18.15 3.70
N ALA A 137 3.41 -18.58 2.90
CA ALA A 137 4.05 -19.89 3.00
C ALA A 137 5.19 -19.97 4.05
N ILE A 138 5.51 -18.89 4.77
CA ILE A 138 6.52 -18.93 5.85
C ILE A 138 6.01 -19.79 7.02
N PRO A 139 6.70 -20.89 7.38
CA PRO A 139 6.30 -21.72 8.52
C PRO A 139 6.34 -20.91 9.82
N ASP A 140 5.28 -21.01 10.63
CA ASP A 140 5.17 -20.29 11.90
C ASP A 140 5.31 -18.76 11.77
N GLY A 141 5.02 -18.23 10.56
CA GLY A 141 4.99 -16.80 10.28
C GLY A 141 3.73 -16.12 10.82
N VAL A 142 3.85 -14.82 11.11
CA VAL A 142 2.67 -13.98 11.39
C VAL A 142 1.69 -13.97 10.20
N PRO A 143 0.38 -14.08 10.45
CA PRO A 143 -0.65 -13.96 9.43
C PRO A 143 -0.60 -12.64 8.63
N MET A 144 -1.22 -12.64 7.45
CA MET A 144 -1.28 -11.46 6.58
C MET A 144 -2.70 -11.11 6.16
N ALA A 145 -2.98 -9.82 6.06
CA ALA A 145 -4.15 -9.23 5.41
C ALA A 145 -3.69 -8.40 4.21
N LEU A 146 -4.56 -8.26 3.19
CA LEU A 146 -4.26 -7.41 2.04
C LEU A 146 -4.60 -5.96 2.36
N HIS A 147 -3.68 -5.06 2.02
CA HIS A 147 -3.87 -3.62 1.97
C HIS A 147 -3.98 -3.18 0.53
N TYR A 148 -5.22 -3.05 0.05
CA TYR A 148 -5.49 -2.87 -1.37
C TYR A 148 -5.28 -1.42 -1.80
N GLU A 149 -4.24 -1.18 -2.59
CA GLU A 149 -3.75 0.12 -3.06
C GLU A 149 -4.57 0.61 -4.26
N VAL A 150 -5.88 0.79 -4.07
CA VAL A 150 -6.84 1.03 -5.18
C VAL A 150 -6.46 2.21 -6.07
N ARG A 151 -6.00 3.31 -5.46
CA ARG A 151 -5.54 4.51 -6.17
C ARG A 151 -4.46 4.18 -7.19
N ASP A 152 -3.40 3.53 -6.72
CA ASP A 152 -2.21 3.23 -7.53
C ASP A 152 -2.53 2.21 -8.62
N VAL A 153 -3.38 1.23 -8.32
CA VAL A 153 -3.84 0.22 -9.27
C VAL A 153 -4.65 0.82 -10.40
N LEU A 154 -5.51 1.79 -10.08
CA LEU A 154 -6.37 2.45 -11.05
C LEU A 154 -5.68 3.63 -11.74
N GLY A 155 -4.41 3.92 -11.43
CA GLY A 155 -3.63 5.00 -12.05
C GLY A 155 -4.28 6.37 -11.87
N VAL A 156 -5.04 6.53 -10.78
CA VAL A 156 -5.62 7.79 -10.37
C VAL A 156 -4.51 8.46 -9.56
N GLY A 157 -3.86 9.49 -10.08
CA GLY A 157 -2.81 10.23 -9.36
C GLY A 157 -3.36 10.93 -8.12
N GLU A 158 -3.06 12.20 -7.90
CA GLU A 158 -3.72 12.97 -6.84
C GLU A 158 -5.22 13.20 -7.17
N GLY A 159 -6.12 13.04 -6.18
CA GLY A 159 -7.56 13.36 -6.32
C GLY A 159 -8.54 12.20 -6.05
N PHE A 160 -9.79 12.31 -6.49
CA PHE A 160 -10.81 11.30 -6.21
C PHE A 160 -10.68 10.04 -7.09
N VAL A 161 -10.94 8.88 -6.49
CA VAL A 161 -10.94 7.57 -7.15
C VAL A 161 -12.37 7.20 -7.54
N ASP A 162 -12.73 7.42 -8.81
CA ASP A 162 -14.03 6.99 -9.34
C ASP A 162 -14.00 5.50 -9.72
N LEU A 163 -14.61 4.64 -8.91
CA LEU A 163 -14.64 3.19 -9.19
C LEU A 163 -15.64 2.80 -10.29
N SER A 164 -16.53 3.70 -10.71
CA SER A 164 -17.48 3.48 -11.81
C SER A 164 -16.90 3.84 -13.17
N ALA A 165 -15.80 4.61 -13.20
CA ALA A 165 -15.21 5.12 -14.42
C ALA A 165 -14.52 4.02 -15.26
N GLY A 166 -14.81 4.01 -16.56
CA GLY A 166 -14.08 3.23 -17.55
C GLY A 166 -13.96 1.74 -17.20
N SER A 167 -12.73 1.24 -17.09
CA SER A 167 -12.44 -0.17 -16.78
C SER A 167 -12.29 -0.47 -15.28
N ASN A 168 -12.41 0.53 -14.40
CA ASN A 168 -12.19 0.39 -12.96
C ASN A 168 -13.09 -0.67 -12.32
N PRO A 169 -14.41 -0.77 -12.63
CA PRO A 169 -15.25 -1.83 -12.08
C PRO A 169 -14.75 -3.24 -12.41
N ALA A 170 -14.26 -3.43 -13.65
CA ALA A 170 -13.81 -4.73 -14.12
C ALA A 170 -12.44 -5.11 -13.53
N ILE A 171 -11.55 -4.13 -13.33
CA ILE A 171 -10.25 -4.32 -12.66
C ILE A 171 -10.47 -4.68 -11.19
N LEU A 172 -11.34 -3.92 -10.49
CA LEU A 172 -11.71 -4.20 -9.10
C LEU A 172 -12.28 -5.61 -8.93
N MET A 173 -13.26 -5.97 -9.76
CA MET A 173 -13.87 -7.30 -9.76
C MET A 173 -12.81 -8.39 -9.97
N HIS A 174 -11.92 -8.18 -10.93
CA HIS A 174 -10.85 -9.13 -11.24
C HIS A 174 -9.92 -9.37 -10.05
N HIS A 175 -9.40 -8.29 -9.44
CA HIS A 175 -8.48 -8.41 -8.31
C HIS A 175 -9.13 -9.10 -7.13
N LEU A 176 -10.34 -8.69 -6.74
CA LEU A 176 -11.00 -9.28 -5.59
C LEU A 176 -11.36 -10.76 -5.81
N LEU A 177 -11.76 -11.15 -7.03
CA LEU A 177 -11.97 -12.56 -7.37
C LEU A 177 -10.66 -13.37 -7.42
N TYR A 178 -9.57 -12.77 -7.86
CA TYR A 178 -8.25 -13.38 -7.80
C TYR A 178 -7.85 -13.65 -6.34
N ALA A 179 -7.96 -12.65 -5.46
CA ALA A 179 -7.65 -12.79 -4.05
C ALA A 179 -8.56 -13.82 -3.36
N ALA A 180 -9.84 -13.88 -3.73
CA ALA A 180 -10.77 -14.90 -3.25
C ALA A 180 -10.33 -16.32 -3.61
N SER A 181 -9.83 -16.50 -4.83
CA SER A 181 -9.44 -17.82 -5.35
C SER A 181 -8.08 -18.28 -4.84
N ASN A 182 -7.15 -17.33 -4.59
CA ASN A 182 -5.73 -17.66 -4.39
C ASN A 182 -5.17 -17.24 -3.03
N ILE A 183 -5.82 -16.35 -2.29
CA ILE A 183 -5.23 -15.69 -1.11
C ILE A 183 -6.09 -15.87 0.15
N PHE A 184 -7.37 -15.46 0.11
CA PHE A 184 -8.22 -15.35 1.31
C PHE A 184 -8.43 -16.67 2.06
N SER A 185 -8.43 -17.78 1.33
CA SER A 185 -8.60 -19.13 1.89
C SER A 185 -7.31 -19.70 2.49
N HIS A 186 -6.16 -19.05 2.31
CA HIS A 186 -4.89 -19.54 2.85
C HIS A 186 -4.95 -19.62 4.39
N PRO A 187 -4.40 -20.68 5.03
CA PRO A 187 -4.43 -20.83 6.49
C PRO A 187 -3.74 -19.68 7.24
N SER A 188 -2.63 -19.18 6.70
CA SER A 188 -1.89 -18.01 7.22
C SER A 188 -2.53 -16.66 6.83
N TYR A 189 -3.69 -16.65 6.18
CA TYR A 189 -4.40 -15.41 5.92
C TYR A 189 -5.15 -14.96 7.17
N PHE A 190 -4.98 -13.70 7.55
CA PHE A 190 -5.57 -13.11 8.74
C PHE A 190 -7.09 -12.99 8.61
N LYS A 191 -7.80 -13.49 9.63
CA LYS A 191 -9.25 -13.55 9.68
C LYS A 191 -9.77 -13.08 11.04
N ILE A 192 -10.84 -12.30 11.05
CA ILE A 192 -11.56 -11.91 12.28
C ILE A 192 -12.92 -12.59 12.27
N GLY A 193 -13.19 -13.46 13.24
CA GLY A 193 -14.45 -14.22 13.29
C GLY A 193 -14.68 -15.07 12.03
N GLY A 194 -13.61 -15.64 11.46
CA GLY A 194 -13.65 -16.43 10.22
C GLY A 194 -13.69 -15.60 8.92
N ARG A 195 -13.86 -14.28 9.00
CA ARG A 195 -13.94 -13.38 7.84
C ARG A 195 -12.54 -12.92 7.43
N PRO A 196 -12.10 -13.13 6.18
CA PRO A 196 -10.83 -12.61 5.68
C PRO A 196 -10.81 -11.08 5.75
N VAL A 197 -9.73 -10.52 6.29
CA VAL A 197 -9.59 -9.07 6.48
C VAL A 197 -9.03 -8.41 5.22
N LEU A 198 -9.72 -7.40 4.70
CA LEU A 198 -9.27 -6.58 3.57
C LEU A 198 -9.25 -5.12 4.00
N PHE A 199 -8.09 -4.47 3.84
CA PHE A 199 -7.95 -3.03 4.01
C PHE A 199 -8.17 -2.33 2.67
N LEU A 200 -9.01 -1.31 2.65
CA LEU A 200 -9.26 -0.43 1.52
C LEU A 200 -8.48 0.86 1.72
N TYR A 201 -7.31 0.97 1.08
CA TYR A 201 -6.45 2.14 1.21
C TYR A 201 -7.12 3.36 0.59
N THR A 202 -7.02 4.53 1.25
CA THR A 202 -7.63 5.79 0.80
C THR A 202 -9.13 5.73 0.49
N LEU A 203 -9.90 4.90 1.20
CA LEU A 203 -11.36 4.80 1.01
C LEU A 203 -12.07 6.17 1.12
N ARG A 204 -11.52 7.12 1.88
CA ARG A 204 -11.98 8.52 1.93
C ARG A 204 -12.05 9.21 0.56
N ASP A 205 -11.21 8.82 -0.39
CA ASP A 205 -11.10 9.47 -1.69
C ASP A 205 -11.99 8.81 -2.75
N PHE A 206 -12.75 7.77 -2.39
CA PHE A 206 -13.54 7.03 -3.36
C PHE A 206 -14.83 7.79 -3.67
N VAL A 207 -15.17 7.86 -4.96
CA VAL A 207 -16.45 8.38 -5.45
C VAL A 207 -17.11 7.34 -6.35
N ASN A 208 -18.45 7.39 -6.43
CA ASN A 208 -19.25 6.44 -7.24
C ASN A 208 -18.92 4.96 -6.96
N PHE A 209 -18.50 4.63 -5.74
CA PHE A 209 -17.86 3.36 -5.41
C PHE A 209 -18.81 2.27 -4.92
N VAL A 210 -19.98 2.64 -4.40
CA VAL A 210 -20.88 1.71 -3.71
C VAL A 210 -21.28 0.54 -4.61
N ALA A 211 -21.79 0.83 -5.81
CA ALA A 211 -22.24 -0.19 -6.75
C ALA A 211 -21.12 -1.14 -7.23
N PRO A 212 -19.98 -0.64 -7.79
CA PRO A 212 -18.91 -1.52 -8.25
C PRO A 212 -18.26 -2.30 -7.12
N LEU A 213 -18.03 -1.68 -5.96
CA LEU A 213 -17.43 -2.36 -4.82
C LEU A 213 -18.35 -3.43 -4.24
N LYS A 214 -19.64 -3.13 -4.04
CA LYS A 214 -20.60 -4.13 -3.56
C LYS A 214 -20.72 -5.31 -4.51
N ALA A 215 -20.76 -5.07 -5.83
CA ALA A 215 -20.80 -6.15 -6.81
C ALA A 215 -19.60 -7.09 -6.68
N ALA A 216 -18.39 -6.54 -6.49
CA ALA A 216 -17.18 -7.32 -6.31
C ALA A 216 -17.15 -8.06 -4.95
N LEU A 217 -17.56 -7.41 -3.86
CA LEU A 217 -17.66 -8.03 -2.53
C LEU A 217 -18.67 -9.19 -2.51
N ASP A 218 -19.83 -9.01 -3.11
CA ASP A 218 -20.85 -10.06 -3.23
C ASP A 218 -20.33 -11.24 -4.07
N ALA A 219 -19.48 -10.97 -5.08
CA ALA A 219 -18.86 -12.00 -5.89
C ALA A 219 -17.79 -12.78 -5.10
N VAL A 220 -16.98 -12.09 -4.29
CA VAL A 220 -16.05 -12.73 -3.36
C VAL A 220 -16.79 -13.63 -2.38
N GLU A 221 -17.84 -13.13 -1.72
CA GLU A 221 -18.61 -13.90 -0.74
C GLU A 221 -19.18 -15.19 -1.35
N ARG A 222 -19.64 -15.14 -2.61
CA ARG A 222 -20.06 -16.36 -3.34
C ARG A 222 -18.94 -17.38 -3.55
N VAL A 223 -17.68 -16.93 -3.69
CA VAL A 223 -16.52 -17.81 -3.89
C VAL A 223 -16.05 -18.41 -2.56
N ILE A 224 -15.92 -17.60 -1.51
CA ILE A 224 -15.31 -18.04 -0.23
C ILE A 224 -16.34 -18.42 0.85
N GLY A 225 -17.63 -18.20 0.61
CA GLY A 225 -18.73 -18.57 1.50
C GLY A 225 -18.88 -17.70 2.76
N THR A 226 -18.16 -16.58 2.84
CA THR A 226 -18.21 -15.64 3.98
C THR A 226 -17.93 -14.22 3.52
N PRO A 227 -18.55 -13.18 4.13
CA PRO A 227 -18.25 -11.80 3.79
C PRO A 227 -16.88 -11.39 4.31
N LEU A 228 -16.17 -10.55 3.56
CA LEU A 228 -14.91 -9.97 4.01
C LEU A 228 -15.11 -9.07 5.24
N PHE A 229 -14.11 -9.02 6.12
CA PHE A 229 -14.01 -8.00 7.17
C PHE A 229 -13.30 -6.78 6.60
N LEU A 230 -14.06 -5.72 6.32
CA LEU A 230 -13.54 -4.54 5.62
C LEU A 230 -13.02 -3.50 6.60
N VAL A 231 -11.77 -3.10 6.44
CA VAL A 231 -11.16 -1.98 7.17
C VAL A 231 -10.92 -0.84 6.18
N GLY A 232 -11.54 0.31 6.41
CA GLY A 232 -11.42 1.47 5.52
C GLY A 232 -10.44 2.50 6.05
N ASP A 233 -9.47 2.91 5.24
CA ASP A 233 -8.67 4.09 5.52
C ASP A 233 -9.49 5.36 5.20
N VAL A 234 -10.17 5.86 6.23
CA VAL A 234 -11.11 6.99 6.12
C VAL A 234 -10.77 8.15 7.04
N VAL A 235 -9.97 7.91 8.08
CA VAL A 235 -9.66 8.93 9.08
C VAL A 235 -8.55 9.83 8.54
N TRP A 236 -8.88 11.11 8.33
CA TRP A 236 -7.94 12.15 7.92
C TRP A 236 -8.20 13.46 8.68
N TRP A 237 -7.28 14.41 8.55
CA TRP A 237 -7.44 15.77 9.09
C TRP A 237 -8.54 16.59 8.37
N SER A 238 -8.88 16.20 7.14
CA SER A 238 -9.86 16.85 6.27
C SER A 238 -10.41 15.87 5.22
N PRO A 239 -11.71 15.89 4.90
CA PRO A 239 -12.74 16.70 5.53
C PRO A 239 -13.04 16.21 6.96
N ALA A 240 -13.79 17.00 7.74
CA ALA A 240 -14.22 16.59 9.07
C ALA A 240 -15.07 15.31 9.01
N ALA A 241 -15.10 14.56 10.11
CA ALA A 241 -15.77 13.26 10.14
C ALA A 241 -17.25 13.33 9.71
N ASP A 242 -17.97 14.39 10.04
CA ASP A 242 -19.38 14.59 9.67
C ASP A 242 -19.62 14.81 8.17
N ALA A 243 -18.59 15.22 7.43
CA ALA A 243 -18.63 15.39 5.98
C ALA A 243 -18.33 14.09 5.19
N LEU A 244 -17.94 13.01 5.88
CA LEU A 244 -17.70 11.72 5.22
C LEU A 244 -19.02 11.01 4.84
N PRO A 245 -19.04 10.24 3.75
CA PRO A 245 -20.25 9.57 3.25
C PRO A 245 -20.57 8.29 4.06
N TRP A 246 -20.88 8.44 5.35
CA TRP A 246 -21.12 7.32 6.28
C TRP A 246 -22.23 6.37 5.84
N ASP A 247 -23.26 6.88 5.17
CA ASP A 247 -24.33 6.06 4.62
C ASP A 247 -23.81 5.11 3.53
N ASP A 248 -22.88 5.57 2.69
CA ASP A 248 -22.26 4.75 1.64
C ASP A 248 -21.29 3.73 2.23
N TYR A 249 -20.54 4.09 3.27
CA TYR A 249 -19.72 3.14 4.04
C TYR A 249 -20.57 2.04 4.69
N ARG A 250 -21.75 2.39 5.23
CA ARG A 250 -22.70 1.39 5.74
C ARG A 250 -23.26 0.51 4.61
N ARG A 251 -23.54 1.06 3.43
CA ARG A 251 -24.05 0.30 2.27
C ARG A 251 -23.06 -0.74 1.73
N ILE A 252 -21.76 -0.51 1.84
CA ILE A 252 -20.74 -1.49 1.45
C ILE A 252 -20.41 -2.49 2.58
N GLY A 253 -21.02 -2.37 3.75
CA GLY A 253 -20.75 -3.26 4.89
C GLY A 253 -19.39 -3.02 5.56
N LEU A 254 -18.91 -1.78 5.60
CA LEU A 254 -17.65 -1.42 6.24
C LEU A 254 -17.64 -1.90 7.71
N SER A 255 -16.62 -2.66 8.10
CA SER A 255 -16.57 -3.33 9.42
C SER A 255 -15.76 -2.54 10.44
N ALA A 256 -14.71 -1.85 9.99
CA ALA A 256 -13.89 -0.99 10.82
C ALA A 256 -13.29 0.16 9.99
N ILE A 257 -12.76 1.16 10.69
CA ILE A 257 -12.08 2.31 10.11
C ILE A 257 -10.67 2.43 10.69
N THR A 258 -9.76 2.97 9.90
CA THR A 258 -8.41 3.32 10.34
C THR A 258 -8.01 4.69 9.78
N GLY A 259 -6.99 5.29 10.37
CA GLY A 259 -6.18 6.32 9.71
C GLY A 259 -4.84 5.71 9.40
N TYR A 260 -4.51 5.58 8.11
CA TYR A 260 -3.22 5.04 7.69
C TYR A 260 -2.06 5.94 8.13
N ASN A 261 -2.28 7.25 8.14
CA ASN A 261 -1.23 8.21 8.46
C ASN A 261 -0.93 8.30 9.96
N LEU A 262 0.34 8.11 10.28
CA LEU A 262 0.88 8.25 11.63
C LEU A 262 1.39 9.68 11.88
N PHE A 263 1.96 10.34 10.84
CA PHE A 263 2.55 11.70 10.88
C PHE A 263 2.47 12.36 9.48
N ASP A 264 2.11 13.65 9.41
CA ASP A 264 2.07 14.44 8.16
C ASP A 264 2.86 15.75 8.33
N TRP A 265 3.95 15.90 7.57
CA TRP A 265 4.81 17.08 7.57
C TRP A 265 4.08 18.35 7.10
N GLY A 266 2.96 18.22 6.39
CA GLY A 266 2.13 19.33 5.93
C GLY A 266 1.50 20.17 7.03
N GLN A 267 1.57 19.75 8.31
CA GLN A 267 1.05 20.51 9.46
C GLN A 267 1.98 20.49 10.70
N PRO A 268 3.11 21.24 10.67
CA PRO A 268 4.05 21.30 11.80
C PRO A 268 3.45 21.90 13.08
N ASP A 269 2.39 22.70 12.98
CA ASP A 269 1.83 23.47 14.11
C ASP A 269 1.06 22.60 15.12
N LYS A 270 0.79 21.34 14.79
CA LYS A 270 0.20 20.35 15.70
C LYS A 270 1.24 19.40 16.31
N MET A 271 2.53 19.61 16.02
CA MET A 271 3.65 18.81 16.53
C MET A 271 4.12 19.22 17.94
N GLY A 272 3.28 19.90 18.73
CA GLY A 272 3.60 20.34 20.09
C GLY A 272 3.71 19.25 21.15
N ALA A 273 3.93 17.99 20.76
CA ALA A 273 4.20 16.88 21.67
C ALA A 273 5.27 15.97 21.07
N GLY A 274 6.53 16.38 21.17
CA GLY A 274 7.67 15.49 20.95
C GLY A 274 8.76 16.05 20.04
N LEU A 275 9.42 17.13 20.46
CA LEU A 275 10.86 17.20 20.77
C LEU A 275 11.15 18.55 21.45
#